data_AF-A0A7S2XXD0-F1
#
_entry.id   AF-A0A7S2XXD0-F1
#
_cell.length_a   1.000
_cell.length_b   1.000
_cell.length_c   1.000
_cell.angle_alpha   90.00
_cell.angle_beta   90.00
_cell.angle_gamma   90.00
#
_symmetry.space_group_name_H-M   'P 1'
#
loop_
_entity.id
_entity.type
_entity.pdbx_description
1 polymer ?
#
loop_
_entity_poly.entity_id
_entity_poly.type
_entity_poly.pdbx_seq_one_letter_code
_entity_poly.pdbx_strand_id
1 'polypeptide(L)'
;DGFLDCNEGCPFDINKTAPGVCGCGVSDVDSDNDGFPNCNDGCPNDVNKVASGVCGCNVADTDSDGDGQPDCGDGCPTDIFKNAPGVCGCGTADTDSDNDGVPDCNDTCDFDPNKFAPGLCGCGIADTDSDFDGTPNCNDDCPTDASKLAPGVCGCSVSDGDSDNDGTVDCNDGCPFDFNKLLPGICGCGVSDVDSDNDGTANCNDGCPTDANKLVAGVCGCNIADTDGDNDGTADCNDGCPSDVTKTSPGVCGCGTAETDSDNDGFADCIESCDLDPNKTQPGVCGCGIADTDTDGDGTSDCDDGCPADILKTLPGVCGCGVSDADSDNDGTVNCMDGCPNDPNKFIPGVCGCNIADTDSDADGTANCNELCDTDPNKVAPGACGCNVADTDTDDDGVPDCDDNCPSDEFKIAPGICGCGLEDFDTDGDGVADCQDGCPTDPLKTTAGACGCNQIDYDFDYDGIADCDPIYPCQLDGDCPRPREEDDYPPWVCLQEFCTSVAPGSVQRRRLRRLHFSPPIYCYCYNPELKLGRMPEYGA
;
A
#
# COMPACT_ATOMS: atom_id res chain seq x y z
N ASP A 1 174.48 -81.65 -56.00
CA ASP A 1 173.99 -82.48 -57.14
C ASP A 1 175.05 -83.41 -57.78
N GLY A 2 176.33 -83.31 -57.38
CA GLY A 2 177.47 -83.93 -58.07
C GLY A 2 178.63 -82.95 -58.31
N PHE A 3 178.38 -81.65 -58.18
CA PHE A 3 179.41 -80.60 -58.05
C PHE A 3 179.95 -80.49 -56.62
N LEU A 4 181.04 -79.72 -56.45
CA LEU A 4 181.60 -79.37 -55.13
C LEU A 4 180.95 -78.10 -54.59
N ASP A 5 180.37 -78.18 -53.39
CA ASP A 5 179.65 -77.11 -52.68
C ASP A 5 180.36 -75.75 -52.67
N CYS A 6 181.71 -75.74 -52.63
CA CYS A 6 182.50 -74.50 -52.58
C CYS A 6 182.43 -73.64 -53.86
N ASN A 7 181.92 -74.21 -54.96
CA ASN A 7 181.76 -73.54 -56.24
C ASN A 7 180.28 -73.40 -56.66
N GLU A 8 179.34 -73.65 -55.75
CA GLU A 8 177.90 -73.72 -56.05
C GLU A 8 177.12 -72.57 -55.41
N GLY A 9 176.15 -72.01 -56.14
CA GLY A 9 175.34 -70.87 -55.69
C GLY A 9 174.14 -71.24 -54.83
N CYS A 10 173.72 -72.50 -54.85
CA CYS A 10 172.61 -73.06 -54.07
C CYS A 10 172.97 -74.43 -53.46
N PRO A 11 173.98 -74.54 -52.56
CA PRO A 11 174.52 -75.84 -52.09
C PRO A 11 173.55 -76.73 -51.28
N PHE A 12 172.28 -76.32 -51.12
CA PHE A 12 171.22 -77.08 -50.48
C PHE A 12 170.00 -77.36 -51.38
N ASP A 13 170.04 -76.99 -52.66
CA ASP A 13 169.00 -77.29 -53.66
C ASP A 13 169.55 -78.27 -54.71
N ILE A 14 169.02 -79.50 -54.73
CA ILE A 14 169.50 -80.54 -55.67
C ILE A 14 169.09 -80.28 -57.13
N ASN A 15 168.18 -79.32 -57.38
CA ASN A 15 167.66 -79.00 -58.71
C ASN A 15 168.20 -77.69 -59.30
N LYS A 16 168.96 -76.89 -58.54
CA LYS A 16 169.55 -75.62 -59.01
C LYS A 16 171.00 -75.49 -58.54
N THR A 17 171.92 -75.23 -59.47
CA THR A 17 173.32 -74.89 -59.15
C THR A 17 173.55 -73.40 -58.88
N ALA A 18 172.56 -72.54 -59.20
CA ALA A 18 172.57 -71.10 -58.96
C ALA A 18 171.14 -70.56 -58.69
N PRO A 19 170.97 -69.46 -57.93
CA PRO A 19 169.65 -68.93 -57.59
C PRO A 19 168.88 -68.41 -58.82
N GLY A 20 167.59 -68.75 -58.91
CA GLY A 20 166.67 -68.19 -59.89
C GLY A 20 166.02 -66.87 -59.41
N VAL A 21 164.99 -66.40 -60.12
CA VAL A 21 164.23 -65.18 -59.77
C VAL A 21 163.45 -65.38 -58.46
N CYS A 22 162.88 -66.56 -58.24
CA CYS A 22 162.29 -67.01 -56.98
C CYS A 22 163.34 -67.58 -55.99
N GLY A 23 164.64 -67.46 -56.27
CA GLY A 23 165.74 -67.95 -55.43
C GLY A 23 166.10 -69.44 -55.58
N CYS A 24 166.69 -70.02 -54.53
CA CYS A 24 166.96 -71.46 -54.41
C CYS A 24 165.76 -72.15 -53.72
N GLY A 25 165.38 -73.35 -54.14
CA GLY A 25 164.34 -74.17 -53.51
C GLY A 25 162.89 -73.95 -53.99
N VAL A 26 162.63 -72.94 -54.82
CA VAL A 26 161.31 -72.66 -55.43
C VAL A 26 161.46 -72.62 -56.95
N SER A 27 160.53 -73.21 -57.70
CA SER A 27 160.59 -73.23 -59.17
C SER A 27 160.18 -71.89 -59.78
N ASP A 28 160.97 -71.38 -60.72
CA ASP A 28 160.67 -70.16 -61.50
C ASP A 28 159.65 -70.44 -62.63
N VAL A 29 158.56 -71.16 -62.31
CA VAL A 29 157.47 -71.44 -63.26
C VAL A 29 156.57 -70.22 -63.32
N ASP A 30 156.35 -69.76 -64.54
CA ASP A 30 155.34 -68.81 -64.97
C ASP A 30 154.22 -69.64 -65.65
N SER A 31 152.99 -69.55 -65.14
CA SER A 31 151.89 -70.47 -65.49
C SER A 31 151.06 -70.01 -66.69
N ASP A 32 150.89 -68.70 -66.87
CA ASP A 32 150.15 -68.09 -67.98
C ASP A 32 151.05 -67.39 -69.01
N ASN A 33 152.35 -67.27 -68.72
CA ASN A 33 153.40 -66.65 -69.54
C ASN A 33 153.26 -65.13 -69.67
N ASP A 34 152.77 -64.45 -68.63
CA ASP A 34 152.71 -62.98 -68.59
C ASP A 34 154.09 -62.32 -68.39
N GLY A 35 155.08 -63.10 -67.97
CA GLY A 35 156.47 -62.67 -67.71
C GLY A 35 156.85 -62.64 -66.21
N PHE A 36 155.90 -62.88 -65.30
CA PHE A 36 156.12 -62.96 -63.87
C PHE A 36 155.99 -64.41 -63.39
N PRO A 37 157.05 -65.03 -62.84
CA PRO A 37 156.94 -66.35 -62.23
C PRO A 37 155.91 -66.34 -61.10
N ASN A 38 155.13 -67.42 -60.96
CA ASN A 38 154.00 -67.59 -60.02
C ASN A 38 154.31 -67.22 -58.56
N CYS A 39 155.58 -67.17 -58.17
CA CYS A 39 156.03 -66.73 -56.84
C CYS A 39 155.86 -65.22 -56.59
N ASN A 40 155.78 -64.41 -57.66
CA ASN A 40 155.72 -62.96 -57.66
C ASN A 40 154.49 -62.40 -58.40
N ASP A 41 153.58 -63.26 -58.85
CA ASP A 41 152.32 -62.87 -59.47
C ASP A 41 151.13 -63.01 -58.49
N GLY A 42 150.31 -61.97 -58.40
CA GLY A 42 149.08 -61.93 -57.60
C GLY A 42 147.86 -62.62 -58.26
N CYS A 43 147.91 -62.92 -59.56
CA CYS A 43 146.91 -63.72 -60.26
C CYS A 43 147.55 -64.76 -61.20
N PRO A 44 148.17 -65.86 -60.69
CA PRO A 44 148.99 -66.84 -61.45
C PRO A 44 148.37 -67.64 -62.63
N ASN A 45 147.22 -67.19 -63.15
CA ASN A 45 146.52 -67.75 -64.31
C ASN A 45 145.75 -66.67 -65.13
N ASP A 46 146.00 -65.36 -64.92
CA ASP A 46 145.42 -64.25 -65.70
C ASP A 46 146.51 -63.38 -66.32
N VAL A 47 146.85 -63.70 -67.58
CA VAL A 47 147.84 -63.03 -68.43
C VAL A 47 147.65 -61.51 -68.62
N ASN A 48 146.55 -60.92 -68.13
CA ASN A 48 146.28 -59.48 -68.21
C ASN A 48 146.42 -58.74 -66.87
N LYS A 49 146.63 -59.45 -65.75
CA LYS A 49 146.68 -58.86 -64.40
C LYS A 49 147.73 -59.55 -63.51
N VAL A 50 148.84 -58.87 -63.24
CA VAL A 50 149.80 -59.26 -62.17
C VAL A 50 149.27 -59.07 -60.73
N ALA A 51 148.06 -58.49 -60.58
CA ALA A 51 147.43 -58.19 -59.30
C ALA A 51 145.90 -58.09 -59.47
N SER A 52 145.14 -58.51 -58.46
CA SER A 52 143.69 -58.77 -58.61
C SER A 52 142.81 -57.55 -58.93
N GLY A 53 143.19 -56.34 -58.56
CA GLY A 53 142.29 -55.18 -58.67
C GLY A 53 141.08 -55.29 -57.74
N VAL A 54 139.99 -54.57 -58.05
CA VAL A 54 138.77 -54.44 -57.22
C VAL A 54 137.75 -55.53 -57.59
N CYS A 55 137.53 -55.75 -58.89
CA CYS A 55 136.67 -56.82 -59.42
C CYS A 55 137.32 -58.22 -59.40
N GLY A 56 138.59 -58.32 -59.01
CA GLY A 56 139.35 -59.58 -58.93
C GLY A 56 140.06 -59.99 -60.24
N CYS A 57 140.81 -61.08 -60.17
CA CYS A 57 141.48 -61.68 -61.33
C CYS A 57 140.44 -62.19 -62.37
N ASN A 58 140.74 -62.09 -63.65
CA ASN A 58 139.88 -62.42 -64.81
C ASN A 58 138.68 -61.49 -65.06
N VAL A 59 138.55 -60.39 -64.31
CA VAL A 59 137.52 -59.36 -64.56
C VAL A 59 138.20 -58.00 -64.69
N ALA A 60 137.86 -57.25 -65.74
CA ALA A 60 138.35 -55.89 -65.91
C ALA A 60 137.68 -54.95 -64.90
N ASP A 61 138.47 -54.07 -64.27
CA ASP A 61 137.97 -52.97 -63.44
C ASP A 61 137.48 -51.82 -64.34
N THR A 62 136.55 -52.13 -65.25
CA THR A 62 135.90 -51.13 -66.12
C THR A 62 134.91 -50.32 -65.30
N ASP A 63 134.91 -49.01 -65.50
CA ASP A 63 133.96 -48.04 -64.98
C ASP A 63 133.37 -47.35 -66.23
N SER A 64 132.12 -47.68 -66.55
CA SER A 64 131.49 -47.37 -67.84
C SER A 64 130.87 -45.97 -67.93
N ASP A 65 130.49 -45.36 -66.80
CA ASP A 65 129.97 -43.98 -66.74
C ASP A 65 130.92 -42.98 -66.07
N GLY A 66 131.94 -43.45 -65.37
CA GLY A 66 133.02 -42.64 -64.81
C GLY A 66 132.73 -42.11 -63.40
N ASP A 67 131.82 -42.73 -62.65
CA ASP A 67 131.45 -42.28 -61.30
C ASP A 67 132.48 -42.68 -60.21
N GLY A 68 133.39 -43.60 -60.53
CA GLY A 68 134.45 -44.11 -59.66
C GLY A 68 134.19 -45.49 -59.05
N GLN A 69 133.01 -46.08 -59.27
CA GLN A 69 132.66 -47.46 -58.92
C GLN A 69 132.75 -48.32 -60.20
N PRO A 70 133.60 -49.37 -60.25
CA PRO A 70 133.66 -50.23 -61.44
C PRO A 70 132.36 -51.03 -61.60
N ASP A 71 131.95 -51.29 -62.85
CA ASP A 71 130.69 -51.91 -63.28
C ASP A 71 130.30 -53.17 -62.50
N CYS A 72 131.30 -53.92 -62.02
CA CYS A 72 131.12 -55.15 -61.25
C CYS A 72 130.51 -54.94 -59.85
N GLY A 73 130.59 -53.71 -59.32
CA GLY A 73 130.09 -53.30 -58.02
C GLY A 73 129.02 -52.21 -58.07
N ASP A 74 128.62 -51.78 -59.25
CA ASP A 74 127.62 -50.72 -59.44
C ASP A 74 126.20 -51.29 -59.68
N GLY A 75 125.21 -50.70 -59.00
CA GLY A 75 123.80 -50.98 -59.17
C GLY A 75 123.15 -50.27 -60.38
N CYS A 76 123.80 -49.26 -60.96
CA CYS A 76 123.38 -48.61 -62.21
C CYS A 76 124.59 -48.28 -63.13
N PRO A 77 125.25 -49.27 -63.78
CA PRO A 77 126.53 -49.13 -64.55
C PRO A 77 126.55 -48.20 -65.79
N THR A 78 125.62 -47.25 -65.89
CA THR A 78 125.46 -46.27 -66.96
C THR A 78 124.90 -44.93 -66.45
N ASP A 79 124.81 -44.72 -65.13
CA ASP A 79 124.24 -43.53 -64.48
C ASP A 79 125.23 -42.90 -63.49
N ILE A 80 126.03 -41.97 -64.01
CA ILE A 80 127.07 -41.19 -63.29
C ILE A 80 126.61 -40.47 -62.01
N PHE A 81 125.31 -40.44 -61.70
CA PHE A 81 124.75 -39.82 -60.50
C PHE A 81 124.17 -40.82 -59.48
N LYS A 82 124.15 -42.14 -59.76
CA LYS A 82 123.56 -43.16 -58.89
C LYS A 82 124.33 -44.48 -58.93
N ASN A 83 124.95 -44.86 -57.82
CA ASN A 83 125.48 -46.22 -57.63
C ASN A 83 124.41 -47.30 -57.34
N ALA A 84 123.12 -46.92 -57.29
CA ALA A 84 121.99 -47.78 -56.94
C ALA A 84 120.65 -47.21 -57.47
N PRO A 85 119.68 -48.05 -57.88
CA PRO A 85 118.47 -47.57 -58.59
C PRO A 85 117.58 -46.57 -57.85
N GLY A 86 117.51 -46.58 -56.52
CA GLY A 86 116.53 -45.75 -55.78
C GLY A 86 115.08 -46.19 -56.00
N VAL A 87 114.13 -45.26 -55.87
CA VAL A 87 112.68 -45.49 -56.00
C VAL A 87 112.21 -45.24 -57.44
N CYS A 88 112.75 -44.22 -58.10
CA CYS A 88 112.49 -43.86 -59.49
C CYS A 88 113.34 -44.64 -60.51
N GLY A 89 114.24 -45.51 -60.06
CA GLY A 89 115.16 -46.27 -60.91
C GLY A 89 116.39 -45.47 -61.37
N CYS A 90 117.31 -46.15 -62.05
CA CYS A 90 118.48 -45.51 -62.69
C CYS A 90 118.04 -44.51 -63.76
N GLY A 91 118.73 -43.38 -63.88
CA GLY A 91 118.51 -42.33 -64.87
C GLY A 91 117.43 -41.29 -64.52
N THR A 92 116.69 -41.47 -63.42
CA THR A 92 115.70 -40.52 -62.91
C THR A 92 116.04 -40.17 -61.47
N ALA A 93 116.15 -38.88 -61.13
CA ALA A 93 116.39 -38.45 -59.76
C ALA A 93 115.20 -38.80 -58.86
N ASP A 94 115.46 -39.25 -57.63
CA ASP A 94 114.46 -39.41 -56.57
C ASP A 94 114.16 -38.04 -55.91
N THR A 95 113.85 -37.03 -56.74
CA THR A 95 113.41 -35.71 -56.27
C THR A 95 112.02 -35.85 -55.68
N ASP A 96 111.79 -35.13 -54.59
CA ASP A 96 110.50 -34.94 -53.93
C ASP A 96 110.33 -33.42 -53.80
N SER A 97 109.53 -32.84 -54.70
CA SER A 97 109.50 -31.40 -54.98
C SER A 97 108.72 -30.60 -53.94
N ASP A 98 107.76 -31.21 -53.24
CA ASP A 98 106.98 -30.57 -52.17
C ASP A 98 107.24 -31.13 -50.77
N ASN A 99 107.93 -32.28 -50.65
CA ASN A 99 108.32 -32.98 -49.43
C ASN A 99 107.16 -33.74 -48.75
N ASP A 100 106.18 -34.24 -49.50
CA ASP A 100 105.12 -35.15 -48.99
C ASP A 100 105.64 -36.56 -48.64
N GLY A 101 106.79 -36.95 -49.21
CA GLY A 101 107.44 -38.24 -49.03
C GLY A 101 107.30 -39.21 -50.22
N VAL A 102 106.59 -38.81 -51.29
CA VAL A 102 106.49 -39.49 -52.57
C VAL A 102 107.36 -38.77 -53.61
N PRO A 103 108.38 -39.42 -54.20
CA PRO A 103 109.16 -38.78 -55.25
C PRO A 103 108.34 -38.43 -56.49
N ASP A 104 108.66 -37.32 -57.15
CA ASP A 104 107.98 -36.73 -58.33
C ASP A 104 107.63 -37.75 -59.43
N CYS A 105 108.42 -38.82 -59.56
CA CYS A 105 108.20 -39.87 -60.56
C CYS A 105 106.98 -40.78 -60.27
N ASN A 106 106.51 -40.80 -59.03
CA ASN A 106 105.35 -41.57 -58.54
C ASN A 106 104.24 -40.66 -57.97
N ASP A 107 104.49 -39.36 -57.87
CA ASP A 107 103.49 -38.37 -57.52
C ASP A 107 102.76 -37.88 -58.80
N THR A 108 101.45 -37.68 -58.68
CA THR A 108 100.60 -37.11 -59.75
C THR A 108 100.10 -35.69 -59.43
N CYS A 109 100.58 -35.13 -58.32
CA CYS A 109 100.34 -33.81 -57.77
C CYS A 109 101.66 -33.25 -57.16
N ASP A 110 102.76 -33.34 -57.92
CA ASP A 110 104.18 -33.02 -57.63
C ASP A 110 104.52 -31.63 -56.99
N PHE A 111 103.51 -30.86 -56.59
CA PHE A 111 103.61 -29.57 -55.91
C PHE A 111 102.52 -29.36 -54.81
N ASP A 112 101.74 -30.37 -54.41
CA ASP A 112 100.76 -30.32 -53.31
C ASP A 112 101.17 -31.25 -52.14
N PRO A 113 101.84 -30.72 -51.09
CA PRO A 113 102.40 -31.52 -49.98
C PRO A 113 101.34 -32.17 -49.06
N ASN A 114 100.07 -32.18 -49.46
CA ASN A 114 98.96 -32.84 -48.76
C ASN A 114 98.32 -33.96 -49.61
N LYS A 115 98.70 -34.12 -50.89
CA LYS A 115 98.11 -35.08 -51.82
C LYS A 115 99.12 -35.53 -52.88
N PHE A 116 99.49 -36.81 -52.84
CA PHE A 116 100.19 -37.46 -53.96
C PHE A 116 99.27 -37.84 -55.17
N ALA A 117 97.97 -37.51 -55.11
CA ALA A 117 96.98 -37.86 -56.14
C ALA A 117 95.81 -36.87 -56.22
N PRO A 118 95.30 -36.53 -57.43
CA PRO A 118 94.20 -35.58 -57.59
C PRO A 118 92.93 -36.02 -56.85
N GLY A 119 92.43 -35.15 -55.97
CA GLY A 119 91.15 -35.31 -55.29
C GLY A 119 89.95 -34.92 -56.17
N LEU A 120 88.78 -34.79 -55.56
CA LEU A 120 87.57 -34.27 -56.22
C LEU A 120 87.73 -32.79 -56.64
N CYS A 121 88.56 -32.04 -55.93
CA CYS A 121 89.00 -30.68 -56.25
C CYS A 121 90.33 -30.62 -57.02
N GLY A 122 90.90 -31.78 -57.42
CA GLY A 122 92.24 -31.87 -58.03
C GLY A 122 93.38 -31.76 -57.01
N CYS A 123 94.54 -31.27 -57.47
CA CYS A 123 95.72 -30.96 -56.65
C CYS A 123 95.69 -29.48 -56.19
N GLY A 124 96.27 -29.19 -55.03
CA GLY A 124 96.46 -27.84 -54.49
C GLY A 124 95.21 -27.22 -53.83
N ILE A 125 94.08 -27.93 -53.83
CA ILE A 125 92.83 -27.51 -53.19
C ILE A 125 92.33 -28.67 -52.31
N ALA A 126 92.15 -28.44 -51.02
CA ALA A 126 91.64 -29.46 -50.11
C ALA A 126 90.21 -29.89 -50.48
N ASP A 127 89.92 -31.19 -50.44
CA ASP A 127 88.57 -31.75 -50.61
C ASP A 127 87.74 -31.57 -49.33
N THR A 128 87.76 -30.37 -48.74
CA THR A 128 86.98 -30.04 -47.56
C THR A 128 85.53 -29.87 -47.96
N ASP A 129 84.66 -30.61 -47.29
CA ASP A 129 83.21 -30.47 -47.24
C ASP A 129 82.90 -29.85 -45.87
N SER A 130 82.39 -28.63 -45.86
CA SER A 130 82.24 -27.79 -44.64
C SER A 130 80.94 -28.01 -43.88
N ASP A 131 79.87 -28.44 -44.57
CA ASP A 131 78.53 -28.64 -44.00
C ASP A 131 78.08 -30.12 -44.00
N PHE A 132 78.89 -31.00 -44.60
CA PHE A 132 78.76 -32.45 -44.65
C PHE A 132 77.61 -32.95 -45.54
N ASP A 133 77.31 -32.22 -46.62
CA ASP A 133 76.31 -32.60 -47.63
C ASP A 133 76.79 -33.71 -48.59
N GLY A 134 78.10 -33.92 -48.68
CA GLY A 134 78.76 -34.88 -49.57
C GLY A 134 79.49 -34.24 -50.75
N THR A 135 79.39 -32.93 -50.94
CA THR A 135 80.05 -32.17 -52.00
C THR A 135 81.15 -31.29 -51.40
N PRO A 136 82.41 -31.41 -51.86
CA PRO A 136 83.47 -30.55 -51.34
C PRO A 136 83.29 -29.11 -51.83
N ASN A 137 83.65 -28.15 -51.00
CA ASN A 137 83.48 -26.69 -51.16
C ASN A 137 83.96 -26.10 -52.51
N CYS A 138 84.78 -26.82 -53.27
CA CYS A 138 85.27 -26.42 -54.58
C CYS A 138 84.25 -26.66 -55.72
N ASN A 139 83.28 -27.54 -55.50
CA ASN A 139 82.26 -28.00 -56.44
C ASN A 139 80.84 -27.70 -55.93
N ASP A 140 80.72 -26.94 -54.84
CA ASP A 140 79.47 -26.51 -54.23
C ASP A 140 79.39 -24.98 -54.27
N ASP A 141 78.28 -24.45 -54.81
CA ASP A 141 78.02 -23.01 -54.88
C ASP A 141 77.39 -22.46 -53.57
N CYS A 142 77.09 -23.33 -52.59
CA CYS A 142 76.63 -22.99 -51.24
C CYS A 142 77.42 -23.72 -50.10
N PRO A 143 78.76 -23.55 -49.94
CA PRO A 143 79.66 -24.34 -49.05
C PRO A 143 79.43 -24.34 -47.52
N THR A 144 78.24 -24.01 -47.05
CA THR A 144 77.83 -23.92 -45.64
C THR A 144 76.33 -24.22 -45.43
N ASP A 145 75.61 -24.66 -46.46
CA ASP A 145 74.19 -25.01 -46.44
C ASP A 145 73.95 -26.41 -47.04
N ALA A 146 74.07 -27.45 -46.21
CA ALA A 146 73.83 -28.84 -46.57
C ALA A 146 72.39 -29.18 -47.05
N SER A 147 71.52 -28.18 -47.25
CA SER A 147 70.23 -28.34 -47.93
C SER A 147 70.24 -27.92 -49.40
N LYS A 148 71.30 -27.25 -49.89
CA LYS A 148 71.41 -26.74 -51.26
C LYS A 148 72.85 -26.79 -51.79
N LEU A 149 73.01 -27.33 -52.99
CA LEU A 149 74.26 -27.28 -53.77
C LEU A 149 74.42 -26.01 -54.63
N ALA A 150 73.39 -25.16 -54.65
CA ALA A 150 73.35 -23.95 -55.46
C ALA A 150 72.40 -22.90 -54.87
N PRO A 151 72.70 -21.60 -54.98
CA PRO A 151 71.86 -20.53 -54.46
C PRO A 151 70.44 -20.58 -55.06
N GLY A 152 69.45 -20.66 -54.18
CA GLY A 152 68.03 -20.58 -54.55
C GLY A 152 67.57 -19.15 -54.84
N VAL A 153 66.25 -18.96 -54.92
CA VAL A 153 65.63 -17.63 -55.02
C VAL A 153 65.92 -16.80 -53.76
N CYS A 154 65.98 -17.46 -52.60
CA CYS A 154 66.38 -16.92 -51.31
C CYS A 154 67.90 -17.00 -51.05
N GLY A 155 68.71 -17.44 -52.03
CA GLY A 155 70.14 -17.70 -51.87
C GLY A 155 70.43 -19.03 -51.15
N CYS A 156 71.59 -19.09 -50.48
CA CYS A 156 71.97 -20.18 -49.58
C CYS A 156 71.47 -19.91 -48.15
N SER A 157 71.34 -20.97 -47.35
CA SER A 157 70.96 -20.98 -45.92
C SER A 157 69.53 -20.52 -45.60
N VAL A 158 68.70 -20.24 -46.62
CA VAL A 158 67.30 -19.83 -46.47
C VAL A 158 66.43 -20.70 -47.37
N SER A 159 65.36 -21.29 -46.82
CA SER A 159 64.43 -22.13 -47.58
C SER A 159 63.75 -21.35 -48.70
N ASP A 160 63.68 -21.92 -49.92
CA ASP A 160 62.79 -21.44 -50.99
C ASP A 160 61.36 -21.99 -50.80
N GLY A 161 60.92 -22.03 -49.54
CA GLY A 161 59.56 -22.45 -49.18
C GLY A 161 58.56 -21.36 -49.55
N ASP A 162 57.34 -21.79 -49.83
CA ASP A 162 56.15 -20.95 -50.00
C ASP A 162 55.10 -21.54 -49.04
N SER A 163 54.93 -20.88 -47.89
CA SER A 163 54.25 -21.43 -46.72
C SER A 163 52.72 -21.36 -46.81
N ASP A 164 52.15 -20.47 -47.63
CA ASP A 164 50.70 -20.38 -47.89
C ASP A 164 50.29 -20.74 -49.32
N ASN A 165 51.25 -20.93 -50.23
CA ASN A 165 51.12 -21.32 -51.63
C ASN A 165 50.56 -20.22 -52.55
N ASP A 166 50.84 -18.95 -52.26
CA ASP A 166 50.47 -17.80 -53.11
C ASP A 166 51.29 -17.69 -54.41
N GLY A 167 52.46 -18.35 -54.46
CA GLY A 167 53.41 -18.33 -55.57
C GLY A 167 54.67 -17.52 -55.29
N THR A 168 54.79 -16.90 -54.12
CA THR A 168 55.97 -16.15 -53.67
C THR A 168 56.64 -16.86 -52.51
N VAL A 169 57.96 -17.04 -52.61
CA VAL A 169 58.74 -17.69 -51.55
C VAL A 169 58.85 -16.81 -50.30
N ASP A 170 58.79 -17.42 -49.12
CA ASP A 170 58.71 -16.81 -47.78
C ASP A 170 59.74 -15.69 -47.54
N CYS A 171 60.91 -15.75 -48.18
CA CYS A 171 61.97 -14.74 -48.04
C CYS A 171 61.72 -13.43 -48.80
N ASN A 172 60.87 -13.47 -49.82
CA ASN A 172 60.50 -12.34 -50.68
C ASN A 172 59.06 -11.87 -50.47
N ASP A 173 58.27 -12.64 -49.70
CA ASP A 173 56.92 -12.27 -49.32
C ASP A 173 56.92 -11.40 -48.05
N GLY A 174 56.16 -10.30 -48.07
CA GLY A 174 55.90 -9.46 -46.92
C GLY A 174 54.89 -10.07 -45.93
N CYS A 175 54.16 -11.11 -46.32
CA CYS A 175 53.16 -11.81 -45.53
C CYS A 175 53.15 -13.34 -45.75
N PRO A 176 54.23 -14.09 -45.37
CA PRO A 176 54.43 -15.52 -45.70
C PRO A 176 53.39 -16.56 -45.23
N PHE A 177 52.23 -16.12 -44.72
CA PHE A 177 51.14 -16.96 -44.20
C PHE A 177 49.75 -16.41 -44.59
N ASP A 178 49.64 -15.44 -45.52
CA ASP A 178 48.38 -14.92 -46.07
C ASP A 178 48.38 -14.93 -47.61
N PHE A 179 47.89 -16.03 -48.18
CA PHE A 179 47.66 -16.28 -49.61
C PHE A 179 47.00 -15.14 -50.43
N ASN A 180 46.36 -14.15 -49.78
CA ASN A 180 45.70 -13.03 -50.46
C ASN A 180 46.54 -11.74 -50.49
N LYS A 181 47.72 -11.73 -49.86
CA LYS A 181 48.55 -10.54 -49.68
C LYS A 181 50.05 -10.86 -49.77
N LEU A 182 50.72 -10.22 -50.72
CA LEU A 182 52.20 -10.20 -50.81
C LEU A 182 52.88 -9.15 -49.90
N LEU A 183 52.08 -8.25 -49.31
CA LEU A 183 52.54 -7.12 -48.51
C LEU A 183 51.51 -6.83 -47.41
N PRO A 184 51.95 -6.41 -46.20
CA PRO A 184 51.05 -6.18 -45.06
C PRO A 184 49.89 -5.20 -45.33
N GLY A 185 50.06 -4.22 -46.21
CA GLY A 185 49.04 -3.21 -46.46
C GLY A 185 48.82 -2.30 -45.24
N ILE A 186 47.57 -1.86 -45.03
CA ILE A 186 47.18 -0.93 -43.97
C ILE A 186 46.75 -1.69 -42.71
N CYS A 187 46.14 -2.86 -42.88
CA CYS A 187 45.62 -3.72 -41.81
C CYS A 187 46.60 -4.81 -41.34
N GLY A 188 47.74 -4.97 -42.00
CA GLY A 188 48.64 -6.10 -41.78
C GLY A 188 48.23 -7.37 -42.55
N CYS A 189 49.07 -8.39 -42.45
CA CYS A 189 48.82 -9.71 -43.02
C CYS A 189 47.63 -10.40 -42.35
N GLY A 190 46.84 -11.16 -43.12
CA GLY A 190 45.69 -11.92 -42.63
C GLY A 190 44.42 -11.09 -42.41
N VAL A 191 44.46 -9.78 -42.67
CA VAL A 191 43.32 -8.85 -42.49
C VAL A 191 43.14 -8.02 -43.75
N SER A 192 41.93 -8.02 -44.31
CA SER A 192 41.63 -7.32 -45.56
C SER A 192 41.70 -5.80 -45.43
N ASP A 193 42.36 -5.12 -46.38
CA ASP A 193 42.41 -3.65 -46.46
C ASP A 193 41.13 -3.04 -47.10
N VAL A 194 39.99 -3.73 -47.01
CA VAL A 194 38.71 -3.21 -47.50
C VAL A 194 38.30 -2.03 -46.63
N ASP A 195 37.94 -0.95 -47.32
CA ASP A 195 37.19 0.20 -46.84
C ASP A 195 35.75 0.02 -47.36
N SER A 196 34.79 -0.17 -46.44
CA SER A 196 33.41 -0.56 -46.77
C SER A 196 32.51 0.61 -47.17
N ASP A 197 32.76 1.82 -46.65
CA ASP A 197 31.94 3.01 -46.87
C ASP A 197 32.63 4.07 -47.74
N ASN A 198 33.94 3.91 -47.99
CA ASN A 198 34.82 4.70 -48.86
C ASN A 198 35.21 6.05 -48.26
N ASP A 199 35.35 6.14 -46.93
CA ASP A 199 35.83 7.33 -46.22
C ASP A 199 37.36 7.56 -46.33
N GLY A 200 38.11 6.52 -46.72
CA GLY A 200 39.56 6.52 -46.83
C GLY A 200 40.26 5.67 -45.76
N THR A 201 39.53 5.09 -44.81
CA THR A 201 40.06 4.26 -43.72
C THR A 201 39.61 2.81 -43.88
N ALA A 202 40.57 1.89 -43.94
CA ALA A 202 40.25 0.46 -44.00
C ALA A 202 39.57 -0.01 -42.69
N ASN A 203 38.58 -0.89 -42.83
CA ASN A 203 37.68 -1.38 -41.77
C ASN A 203 38.38 -1.88 -40.49
N CYS A 204 39.65 -2.27 -40.57
CA CYS A 204 40.46 -2.72 -39.44
C CYS A 204 40.89 -1.59 -38.48
N ASN A 205 40.99 -0.37 -39.00
CA ASN A 205 41.46 0.83 -38.30
C ASN A 205 40.33 1.85 -38.10
N ASP A 206 39.14 1.57 -38.64
CA ASP A 206 37.95 2.39 -38.51
C ASP A 206 37.07 1.92 -37.34
N GLY A 207 36.66 2.85 -36.48
CA GLY A 207 35.72 2.61 -35.38
C GLY A 207 34.27 2.52 -35.84
N CYS A 208 33.95 2.91 -37.08
CA CYS A 208 32.63 2.83 -37.69
C CYS A 208 32.65 2.39 -39.17
N PRO A 209 33.01 1.12 -39.50
CA PRO A 209 33.20 0.60 -40.87
C PRO A 209 32.00 0.59 -41.84
N THR A 210 30.99 1.42 -41.62
CA THR A 210 29.82 1.63 -42.49
C THR A 210 29.31 3.08 -42.49
N ASP A 211 29.95 4.03 -41.79
CA ASP A 211 29.58 5.45 -41.72
C ASP A 211 30.73 6.36 -42.16
N ALA A 212 30.78 6.68 -43.46
CA ALA A 212 31.79 7.54 -44.07
C ALA A 212 31.83 9.01 -43.57
N ASN A 213 31.10 9.35 -42.50
CA ASN A 213 31.18 10.65 -41.83
C ASN A 213 31.86 10.55 -40.44
N LYS A 214 32.17 9.34 -39.96
CA LYS A 214 32.71 9.08 -38.61
C LYS A 214 33.76 7.98 -38.65
N LEU A 215 34.98 8.30 -38.22
CA LEU A 215 36.02 7.30 -37.92
C LEU A 215 35.92 6.68 -36.52
N VAL A 216 35.07 7.26 -35.67
CA VAL A 216 34.89 6.89 -34.27
C VAL A 216 33.42 7.10 -33.91
N ALA A 217 32.84 6.13 -33.21
CA ALA A 217 31.41 6.09 -32.86
C ALA A 217 30.85 7.34 -32.18
N GLY A 218 31.67 8.11 -31.44
CA GLY A 218 31.17 9.25 -30.68
C GLY A 218 30.24 8.81 -29.54
N VAL A 219 29.29 9.67 -29.18
CA VAL A 219 28.33 9.43 -28.07
C VAL A 219 27.02 8.82 -28.60
N CYS A 220 26.63 9.16 -29.83
CA CYS A 220 25.46 8.62 -30.52
C CYS A 220 25.69 7.28 -31.23
N GLY A 221 26.94 6.83 -31.34
CA GLY A 221 27.29 5.69 -32.17
C GLY A 221 27.47 6.04 -33.65
N CYS A 222 27.84 5.03 -34.44
CA CYS A 222 27.99 5.15 -35.88
C CYS A 222 26.64 5.35 -36.59
N ASN A 223 26.63 6.05 -37.71
CA ASN A 223 25.48 6.42 -38.54
C ASN A 223 24.52 7.46 -37.92
N ILE A 224 24.86 8.04 -36.77
CA ILE A 224 24.09 9.08 -36.09
C ILE A 224 25.04 10.22 -35.73
N ALA A 225 24.75 11.45 -36.17
CA ALA A 225 25.57 12.61 -35.85
C ALA A 225 25.49 12.95 -34.35
N ASP A 226 26.61 13.31 -33.73
CA ASP A 226 26.67 13.88 -32.37
C ASP A 226 26.29 15.37 -32.40
N THR A 227 25.12 15.68 -32.98
CA THR A 227 24.54 17.03 -32.96
C THR A 227 23.99 17.31 -31.57
N ASP A 228 24.16 18.54 -31.11
CA ASP A 228 23.56 19.11 -29.90
C ASP A 228 22.76 20.34 -30.38
N GLY A 229 21.43 20.19 -30.43
CA GLY A 229 20.52 21.10 -31.13
C GLY A 229 20.29 22.43 -30.40
N ASP A 230 20.34 22.44 -29.08
CA ASP A 230 20.11 23.61 -28.23
C ASP A 230 21.36 24.10 -27.48
N ASN A 231 22.44 23.32 -27.49
CA ASN A 231 23.76 23.58 -26.90
C ASN A 231 23.82 23.42 -25.37
N ASP A 232 23.04 22.47 -24.81
CA ASP A 232 23.10 22.11 -23.37
C ASP A 232 24.33 21.26 -22.99
N GLY A 233 24.98 20.64 -23.97
CA GLY A 233 26.12 19.73 -23.81
C GLY A 233 25.78 18.26 -24.01
N THR A 234 24.52 17.92 -24.26
CA THR A 234 24.03 16.56 -24.54
C THR A 234 23.70 16.42 -26.02
N ALA A 235 24.17 15.36 -26.66
CA ALA A 235 23.84 15.11 -28.06
C ALA A 235 22.38 14.62 -28.20
N ASP A 236 21.66 15.12 -29.22
CA ASP A 236 20.22 14.91 -29.52
C ASP A 236 19.77 13.44 -29.42
N CYS A 237 20.67 12.50 -29.70
CA CYS A 237 20.42 11.05 -29.68
C CYS A 237 20.26 10.47 -28.26
N ASN A 238 20.82 11.14 -27.25
CA ASN A 238 20.82 10.76 -25.84
C ASN A 238 20.06 11.79 -24.99
N ASP A 239 19.63 12.89 -25.58
CA ASP A 239 18.81 13.90 -24.95
C ASP A 239 17.31 13.56 -25.06
N GLY A 240 16.61 13.61 -23.93
CA GLY A 240 15.16 13.45 -23.89
C GLY A 240 14.39 14.71 -24.27
N CYS A 241 15.04 15.88 -24.37
CA CYS A 241 14.48 17.16 -24.76
C CYS A 241 15.39 17.97 -25.73
N PRO A 242 15.66 17.53 -26.99
CA PRO A 242 16.65 18.10 -27.94
C PRO A 242 16.39 19.52 -28.49
N SER A 243 15.75 20.39 -27.71
CA SER A 243 15.39 21.78 -28.00
C SER A 243 15.15 22.61 -26.72
N ASP A 244 15.45 22.08 -25.54
CA ASP A 244 15.37 22.74 -24.23
C ASP A 244 16.73 22.73 -23.54
N VAL A 245 17.50 23.80 -23.77
CA VAL A 245 18.84 24.06 -23.20
C VAL A 245 18.94 24.04 -21.66
N THR A 246 17.82 23.81 -20.96
CA THR A 246 17.77 23.69 -19.50
C THR A 246 17.49 22.28 -18.99
N LYS A 247 17.21 21.30 -19.87
CA LYS A 247 16.85 19.93 -19.49
C LYS A 247 17.33 18.89 -20.51
N THR A 248 18.12 17.92 -20.04
CA THR A 248 18.47 16.71 -20.80
C THR A 248 17.40 15.61 -20.79
N SER A 249 16.26 15.84 -20.13
CA SER A 249 15.21 14.84 -19.92
C SER A 249 13.85 15.48 -19.61
N PRO A 250 12.73 14.93 -20.09
CA PRO A 250 11.40 15.46 -19.79
C PRO A 250 11.13 15.33 -18.28
N GLY A 251 11.02 16.47 -17.60
CA GLY A 251 10.56 16.51 -16.22
C GLY A 251 9.05 16.26 -16.12
N VAL A 252 8.44 16.62 -15.00
CA VAL A 252 7.00 16.44 -14.80
C VAL A 252 6.21 17.38 -15.73
N CYS A 253 6.74 18.57 -15.99
CA CYS A 253 6.23 19.51 -17.01
C CYS A 253 6.66 19.17 -18.44
N GLY A 254 7.42 18.09 -18.66
CA GLY A 254 8.05 17.77 -19.95
C GLY A 254 9.19 18.74 -20.32
N CYS A 255 9.34 19.02 -21.62
CA CYS A 255 10.38 19.89 -22.17
C CYS A 255 9.84 21.32 -22.41
N GLY A 256 10.71 22.32 -22.29
CA GLY A 256 10.44 23.74 -22.59
C GLY A 256 9.60 24.48 -21.54
N THR A 257 9.23 23.82 -20.45
CA THR A 257 8.42 24.38 -19.34
C THR A 257 9.16 24.16 -18.03
N ALA A 258 9.40 25.21 -17.24
CA ALA A 258 10.12 25.08 -15.98
C ALA A 258 9.31 24.27 -14.94
N GLU A 259 10.00 23.44 -14.15
CA GLU A 259 9.42 22.76 -12.97
C GLU A 259 9.30 23.79 -11.82
N THR A 260 8.39 24.75 -11.99
CA THR A 260 8.09 25.78 -10.97
C THR A 260 7.06 25.22 -10.02
N ASP A 261 7.28 25.44 -8.73
CA ASP A 261 6.40 25.10 -7.62
C ASP A 261 6.15 26.43 -6.88
N SER A 262 5.01 27.06 -7.17
CA SER A 262 4.73 28.45 -6.78
C SER A 262 4.29 28.59 -5.33
N ASP A 263 3.68 27.56 -4.73
CA ASP A 263 3.22 27.56 -3.33
C ASP A 263 4.02 26.66 -2.37
N ASN A 264 4.90 25.80 -2.91
CA ASN A 264 5.82 24.91 -2.21
C ASN A 264 5.15 23.66 -1.60
N ASP A 265 4.10 23.13 -2.22
CA ASP A 265 3.46 21.86 -1.83
C ASP A 265 4.23 20.61 -2.32
N GLY A 266 5.13 20.77 -3.31
CA GLY A 266 5.97 19.72 -3.88
C GLY A 266 5.47 19.14 -5.21
N PHE A 267 4.36 19.62 -5.74
CA PHE A 267 3.98 19.46 -7.14
C PHE A 267 4.52 20.64 -7.97
N ALA A 268 4.13 20.74 -9.24
CA ALA A 268 4.62 21.77 -10.13
C ALA A 268 3.45 22.40 -10.89
N ASP A 269 3.43 23.73 -10.99
CA ASP A 269 2.33 24.56 -11.51
C ASP A 269 1.72 24.00 -12.81
N CYS A 270 2.56 23.38 -13.66
CA CYS A 270 2.21 22.80 -14.95
C CYS A 270 1.30 21.56 -14.93
N ILE A 271 1.23 20.83 -13.81
CA ILE A 271 0.37 19.65 -13.62
C ILE A 271 -0.81 19.92 -12.67
N GLU A 272 -0.96 21.17 -12.24
CA GLU A 272 -1.92 21.56 -11.23
C GLU A 272 -3.04 22.42 -11.82
N SER A 273 -4.10 22.59 -11.03
CA SER A 273 -5.19 23.51 -11.33
C SER A 273 -5.46 24.50 -10.20
N CYS A 274 -4.56 24.52 -9.21
CA CYS A 274 -4.58 25.36 -8.01
C CYS A 274 -3.14 25.73 -7.61
N ASP A 275 -2.35 26.27 -8.55
CA ASP A 275 -0.93 26.66 -8.48
C ASP A 275 -0.52 27.68 -7.38
N LEU A 276 -1.42 27.97 -6.44
CA LEU A 276 -1.27 28.94 -5.35
C LEU A 276 -1.94 28.48 -4.02
N ASP A 277 -2.42 27.24 -3.93
CA ASP A 277 -3.01 26.65 -2.71
C ASP A 277 -2.23 25.41 -2.25
N PRO A 278 -1.31 25.54 -1.27
CA PRO A 278 -0.39 24.48 -0.87
C PRO A 278 -1.04 23.33 -0.08
N ASN A 279 -2.37 23.23 -0.13
CA ASN A 279 -3.16 22.13 0.42
C ASN A 279 -3.97 21.40 -0.66
N LYS A 280 -3.98 21.86 -1.91
CA LYS A 280 -4.79 21.32 -3.02
C LYS A 280 -4.10 21.50 -4.37
N THR A 281 -3.76 20.40 -5.02
CA THR A 281 -3.31 20.38 -6.43
C THR A 281 -4.44 20.50 -7.45
N GLN A 282 -5.70 20.26 -7.03
CA GLN A 282 -6.91 20.36 -7.86
C GLN A 282 -8.06 21.05 -7.12
N PRO A 283 -8.94 21.80 -7.83
CA PRO A 283 -10.11 22.43 -7.24
C PRO A 283 -11.01 21.41 -6.56
N GLY A 284 -11.28 21.64 -5.27
CA GLY A 284 -12.31 20.91 -4.54
C GLY A 284 -13.72 21.44 -4.84
N VAL A 285 -14.69 21.07 -4.00
CA VAL A 285 -16.05 21.64 -4.04
C VAL A 285 -15.99 23.15 -3.83
N CYS A 286 -15.20 23.61 -2.86
CA CYS A 286 -14.96 25.02 -2.56
C CYS A 286 -13.93 25.70 -3.50
N GLY A 287 -13.46 25.00 -4.55
CA GLY A 287 -12.39 25.48 -5.43
C GLY A 287 -10.99 25.41 -4.81
N CYS A 288 -10.13 26.37 -5.17
CA CYS A 288 -8.77 26.55 -4.63
C CYS A 288 -8.76 27.61 -3.52
N GLY A 289 -7.87 27.48 -2.54
CA GLY A 289 -7.62 28.45 -1.46
C GLY A 289 -8.62 28.40 -0.30
N ILE A 290 -9.64 27.54 -0.38
CA ILE A 290 -10.68 27.33 0.63
C ILE A 290 -10.78 25.82 0.87
N ALA A 291 -10.60 25.37 2.12
CA ALA A 291 -10.67 23.95 2.45
C ALA A 291 -12.09 23.38 2.25
N ASP A 292 -12.22 22.17 1.71
CA ASP A 292 -13.48 21.42 1.63
C ASP A 292 -13.81 20.78 2.99
N THR A 293 -13.77 21.59 4.05
CA THR A 293 -14.14 21.13 5.40
C THR A 293 -15.64 20.92 5.44
N ASP A 294 -16.05 19.82 6.05
CA ASP A 294 -17.44 19.48 6.41
C ASP A 294 -17.40 19.34 7.94
N THR A 295 -17.86 20.38 8.63
CA THR A 295 -17.64 20.57 10.07
C THR A 295 -18.51 19.64 10.94
N ASP A 296 -19.67 19.21 10.45
CA ASP A 296 -20.59 18.32 11.19
C ASP A 296 -20.70 16.89 10.62
N GLY A 297 -20.29 16.66 9.37
CA GLY A 297 -20.27 15.36 8.70
C GLY A 297 -21.52 15.01 7.91
N ASP A 298 -22.33 15.98 7.49
CA ASP A 298 -23.55 15.78 6.70
C ASP A 298 -23.27 15.36 5.23
N GLY A 299 -22.05 15.62 4.75
CA GLY A 299 -21.62 15.36 3.37
C GLY A 299 -21.54 16.61 2.48
N THR A 300 -21.86 17.78 3.01
CA THR A 300 -21.77 19.08 2.33
C THR A 300 -20.64 19.90 2.95
N SER A 301 -19.78 20.50 2.12
CA SER A 301 -18.69 21.34 2.64
C SER A 301 -19.21 22.69 3.11
N ASP A 302 -18.63 23.22 4.20
CA ASP A 302 -18.96 24.48 4.90
C ASP A 302 -19.09 25.71 3.97
N CYS A 303 -18.50 25.67 2.77
CA CYS A 303 -18.57 26.74 1.77
C CYS A 303 -19.88 26.79 0.98
N ASP A 304 -20.53 25.63 0.79
CA ASP A 304 -21.80 25.47 0.08
C ASP A 304 -22.97 25.14 1.04
N ASP A 305 -22.66 24.84 2.30
CA ASP A 305 -23.63 24.54 3.34
C ASP A 305 -24.22 25.81 4.00
N GLY A 306 -25.55 25.89 4.05
CA GLY A 306 -26.29 26.94 4.76
C GLY A 306 -26.35 26.76 6.29
N CYS A 307 -25.95 25.59 6.81
CA CYS A 307 -25.95 25.22 8.22
C CYS A 307 -24.73 24.35 8.65
N PRO A 308 -23.46 24.85 8.59
CA PRO A 308 -22.22 24.08 8.83
C PRO A 308 -21.96 23.52 10.24
N ALA A 309 -23.00 23.26 11.02
CA ALA A 309 -22.98 22.69 12.37
C ALA A 309 -24.26 21.88 12.71
N ASP A 310 -25.10 21.54 11.71
CA ASP A 310 -26.33 20.75 11.83
C ASP A 310 -26.33 19.58 10.83
N ILE A 311 -25.78 18.44 11.26
CA ILE A 311 -25.67 17.16 10.51
C ILE A 311 -26.97 16.59 9.90
N LEU A 312 -28.12 17.26 10.10
CA LEU A 312 -29.42 16.89 9.54
C LEU A 312 -29.94 17.89 8.50
N LYS A 313 -29.24 19.00 8.23
CA LYS A 313 -29.67 20.06 7.33
C LYS A 313 -28.50 20.76 6.63
N THR A 314 -28.53 20.76 5.30
CA THR A 314 -27.69 21.63 4.45
C THR A 314 -28.26 23.05 4.23
N LEU A 315 -29.50 23.29 4.69
CA LEU A 315 -30.22 24.54 4.50
C LEU A 315 -31.05 24.86 5.75
N PRO A 316 -31.11 26.13 6.20
CA PRO A 316 -31.80 26.50 7.45
C PRO A 316 -33.28 26.11 7.55
N GLY A 317 -33.99 25.95 6.43
CA GLY A 317 -35.42 25.66 6.45
C GLY A 317 -36.24 26.80 7.08
N VAL A 318 -37.31 26.46 7.80
CA VAL A 318 -38.22 27.42 8.44
C VAL A 318 -37.82 27.68 9.90
N CYS A 319 -37.38 26.64 10.60
CA CYS A 319 -36.94 26.69 11.99
C CYS A 319 -35.50 27.19 12.19
N GLY A 320 -34.71 27.29 11.12
CA GLY A 320 -33.27 27.53 11.19
C GLY A 320 -32.46 26.25 11.40
N CYS A 321 -31.14 26.39 11.46
CA CYS A 321 -30.21 25.30 11.76
C CYS A 321 -30.36 24.82 13.22
N GLY A 322 -30.16 23.53 13.45
CA GLY A 322 -30.19 22.87 14.76
C GLY A 322 -31.59 22.55 15.30
N VAL A 323 -32.65 22.82 14.53
CA VAL A 323 -34.05 22.61 14.92
C VAL A 323 -34.82 21.97 13.77
N SER A 324 -35.41 20.80 13.99
CA SER A 324 -36.14 20.06 12.95
C SER A 324 -37.35 20.84 12.41
N ASP A 325 -37.49 20.91 11.07
CA ASP A 325 -38.72 21.37 10.39
C ASP A 325 -39.81 20.26 10.34
N ALA A 326 -39.79 19.30 11.26
CA ALA A 326 -40.83 18.29 11.36
C ALA A 326 -42.16 18.92 11.79
N ASP A 327 -43.23 18.43 11.19
CA ASP A 327 -44.62 18.65 11.55
C ASP A 327 -45.12 17.30 12.08
N SER A 328 -45.41 17.23 13.39
CA SER A 328 -45.61 15.97 14.10
C SER A 328 -47.01 15.38 13.92
N ASP A 329 -48.02 16.22 13.70
CA ASP A 329 -49.41 15.81 13.52
C ASP A 329 -49.94 16.02 12.08
N ASN A 330 -49.19 16.77 11.26
CA ASN A 330 -49.43 17.07 9.85
C ASN A 330 -50.55 18.11 9.63
N ASP A 331 -50.73 19.07 10.55
CA ASP A 331 -51.64 20.22 10.39
C ASP A 331 -51.16 21.24 9.33
N GLY A 332 -49.87 21.22 8.98
CA GLY A 332 -49.21 22.14 8.06
C GLY A 332 -48.26 23.13 8.75
N THR A 333 -48.21 23.14 10.08
CA THR A 333 -47.34 24.00 10.89
C THR A 333 -46.19 23.17 11.47
N VAL A 334 -44.95 23.58 11.18
CA VAL A 334 -43.77 22.90 11.74
C VAL A 334 -43.69 23.11 13.26
N ASN A 335 -43.28 22.07 13.99
CA ASN A 335 -43.28 21.99 15.46
C ASN A 335 -42.62 23.17 16.19
N CYS A 336 -41.66 23.86 15.56
CA CYS A 336 -40.97 25.02 16.14
C CYS A 336 -41.79 26.33 16.09
N MET A 337 -42.78 26.39 15.20
CA MET A 337 -43.72 27.51 15.03
C MET A 337 -45.11 27.19 15.60
N ASP A 338 -45.36 25.92 15.90
CA ASP A 338 -46.63 25.41 16.38
C ASP A 338 -46.77 25.56 17.92
N GLY A 339 -47.89 26.13 18.37
CA GLY A 339 -48.24 26.23 19.78
C GLY A 339 -48.89 24.97 20.37
N CYS A 340 -49.26 24.00 19.53
CA CYS A 340 -49.90 22.73 19.85
C CYS A 340 -49.33 21.54 19.01
N PRO A 341 -48.02 21.19 19.07
CA PRO A 341 -47.31 20.27 18.14
C PRO A 341 -47.74 18.79 18.06
N ASN A 342 -48.95 18.43 18.51
CA ASN A 342 -49.53 17.10 18.42
C ASN A 342 -51.08 17.12 18.21
N ASP A 343 -51.69 18.28 17.96
CA ASP A 343 -53.13 18.43 17.66
C ASP A 343 -53.34 18.80 16.18
N PRO A 344 -53.67 17.84 15.29
CA PRO A 344 -53.79 18.06 13.84
C PRO A 344 -54.98 18.97 13.42
N ASN A 345 -55.66 19.60 14.38
CA ASN A 345 -56.75 20.54 14.15
C ASN A 345 -56.44 21.95 14.67
N LYS A 346 -55.30 22.16 15.35
CA LYS A 346 -54.93 23.44 15.97
C LYS A 346 -53.41 23.63 16.01
N PHE A 347 -52.90 24.64 15.32
CA PHE A 347 -51.53 25.14 15.52
C PHE A 347 -51.40 26.26 16.58
N ILE A 348 -52.50 26.68 17.21
CA ILE A 348 -52.53 27.66 18.31
C ILE A 348 -53.46 27.12 19.42
N PRO A 349 -53.04 27.15 20.70
CA PRO A 349 -53.90 26.76 21.82
C PRO A 349 -55.22 27.54 21.84
N GLY A 350 -56.33 26.80 21.79
CA GLY A 350 -57.67 27.34 21.95
C GLY A 350 -58.02 27.63 23.41
N VAL A 351 -59.30 27.90 23.67
CA VAL A 351 -59.82 28.14 25.03
C VAL A 351 -59.74 26.85 25.87
N CYS A 352 -59.92 25.70 25.23
CA CYS A 352 -59.70 24.37 25.81
C CYS A 352 -58.23 23.89 25.72
N GLY A 353 -57.31 24.72 25.23
CA GLY A 353 -55.93 24.34 24.93
C GLY A 353 -55.80 23.49 23.66
N CYS A 354 -54.86 22.54 23.68
CA CYS A 354 -54.58 21.60 22.60
C CYS A 354 -55.22 20.22 22.86
N ASN A 355 -55.52 19.46 21.82
CA ASN A 355 -56.13 18.12 21.83
C ASN A 355 -57.58 18.05 22.37
N ILE A 356 -58.22 19.21 22.57
CA ILE A 356 -59.62 19.32 22.99
C ILE A 356 -60.26 20.36 22.07
N ALA A 357 -61.31 19.99 21.34
CA ALA A 357 -62.02 20.93 20.47
C ALA A 357 -62.66 22.05 21.30
N ASP A 358 -62.59 23.29 20.82
CA ASP A 358 -63.33 24.43 21.39
C ASP A 358 -64.80 24.39 20.92
N THR A 359 -65.44 23.23 21.08
CA THR A 359 -66.85 23.06 20.76
C THR A 359 -67.68 23.80 21.80
N ASP A 360 -68.57 24.64 21.31
CA ASP A 360 -69.69 25.25 22.01
C ASP A 360 -70.95 24.60 21.40
N SER A 361 -71.57 23.71 22.16
CA SER A 361 -72.59 22.77 21.66
C SER A 361 -74.00 23.38 21.55
N ASP A 362 -74.30 24.40 22.34
CA ASP A 362 -75.60 25.09 22.39
C ASP A 362 -75.55 26.56 21.93
N ALA A 363 -74.34 27.08 21.69
CA ALA A 363 -74.04 28.44 21.24
C ALA A 363 -74.27 29.55 22.28
N ASP A 364 -74.07 29.24 23.57
CA ASP A 364 -74.08 30.20 24.69
C ASP A 364 -72.86 31.17 24.68
N GLY A 365 -71.76 30.75 24.04
CA GLY A 365 -70.49 31.49 23.98
C GLY A 365 -69.40 30.93 24.89
N THR A 366 -69.71 29.93 25.70
CA THR A 366 -68.78 29.12 26.49
C THR A 366 -68.45 27.84 25.72
N ALA A 367 -67.22 27.34 25.87
CA ALA A 367 -66.84 26.06 25.28
C ALA A 367 -67.09 24.94 26.30
N ASN A 368 -67.64 23.82 25.85
CA ASN A 368 -68.04 22.66 26.67
C ASN A 368 -66.98 22.24 27.73
N CYS A 369 -65.69 22.41 27.41
CA CYS A 369 -64.58 22.07 28.32
C CYS A 369 -64.48 22.95 29.58
N ASN A 370 -65.16 24.09 29.62
CA ASN A 370 -65.11 25.11 30.68
C ASN A 370 -66.45 25.27 31.42
N GLU A 371 -67.41 24.39 31.16
CA GLU A 371 -68.76 24.41 31.73
C GLU A 371 -69.20 23.02 32.18
N LEU A 372 -70.44 22.90 32.65
CA LEU A 372 -71.01 21.66 33.19
C LEU A 372 -72.40 21.34 32.63
N CYS A 373 -72.84 22.08 31.62
CA CYS A 373 -74.20 22.05 31.08
C CYS A 373 -74.19 22.18 29.54
N ASP A 374 -73.31 21.43 28.86
CA ASP A 374 -72.94 21.46 27.44
C ASP A 374 -74.09 21.41 26.37
N THR A 375 -75.37 21.56 26.74
CA THR A 375 -76.53 21.64 25.85
C THR A 375 -77.60 22.65 26.29
N ASP A 376 -77.41 23.38 27.39
CA ASP A 376 -78.35 24.39 27.90
C ASP A 376 -77.86 25.83 27.61
N PRO A 377 -78.33 26.49 26.52
CA PRO A 377 -77.86 27.80 26.09
C PRO A 377 -78.23 28.97 27.04
N ASN A 378 -78.71 28.67 28.25
CA ASN A 378 -79.02 29.63 29.30
C ASN A 378 -78.20 29.40 30.58
N LYS A 379 -77.41 28.31 30.68
CA LYS A 379 -76.67 27.92 31.88
C LYS A 379 -75.35 27.23 31.56
N VAL A 380 -74.23 27.85 31.92
CA VAL A 380 -72.90 27.21 31.96
C VAL A 380 -72.68 26.26 33.15
N ALA A 381 -73.63 26.18 34.09
CA ALA A 381 -73.53 25.33 35.28
C ALA A 381 -74.91 24.90 35.81
N PRO A 382 -75.05 23.70 36.39
CA PRO A 382 -76.32 23.21 36.90
C PRO A 382 -76.94 24.15 37.94
N GLY A 383 -78.18 24.57 37.69
CA GLY A 383 -79.01 25.28 38.65
C GLY A 383 -79.63 24.34 39.69
N ALA A 384 -80.63 24.82 40.42
CA ALA A 384 -81.40 23.97 41.34
C ALA A 384 -82.10 22.83 40.58
N CYS A 385 -82.74 23.15 39.45
CA CYS A 385 -83.37 22.20 38.55
C CYS A 385 -82.38 21.47 37.61
N GLY A 386 -81.07 21.67 37.79
CA GLY A 386 -80.04 21.14 36.90
C GLY A 386 -79.85 21.95 35.61
N CYS A 387 -79.48 21.27 34.52
CA CYS A 387 -79.35 21.82 33.16
C CYS A 387 -80.60 21.50 32.32
N ASN A 388 -80.89 22.33 31.32
CA ASN A 388 -82.02 22.23 30.37
C ASN A 388 -83.41 22.43 31.01
N VAL A 389 -83.47 22.88 32.26
CA VAL A 389 -84.68 23.23 32.99
C VAL A 389 -84.46 24.59 33.63
N ALA A 390 -85.32 25.57 33.35
CA ALA A 390 -85.22 26.89 33.97
C ALA A 390 -85.47 26.78 35.48
N ASP A 391 -84.67 27.49 36.29
CA ASP A 391 -84.96 27.67 37.73
C ASP A 391 -86.02 28.77 37.90
N THR A 392 -87.16 28.60 37.21
CA THR A 392 -88.31 29.51 37.35
C THR A 392 -88.97 29.25 38.69
N ASP A 393 -89.34 30.33 39.37
CA ASP A 393 -90.14 30.39 40.58
C ASP A 393 -91.36 31.23 40.18
N THR A 394 -92.53 30.61 40.05
CA THR A 394 -93.72 31.23 39.40
C THR A 394 -94.52 32.13 40.35
N ASP A 395 -94.41 31.93 41.66
CA ASP A 395 -95.10 32.70 42.71
C ASP A 395 -94.16 33.47 43.66
N ASP A 396 -92.85 33.44 43.40
CA ASP A 396 -91.78 34.13 44.14
C ASP A 396 -91.65 33.64 45.62
N ASP A 397 -92.02 32.39 45.92
CA ASP A 397 -91.96 31.79 47.28
C ASP A 397 -90.52 31.40 47.71
N GLY A 398 -89.62 31.21 46.75
CA GLY A 398 -88.22 30.86 46.94
C GLY A 398 -87.86 29.41 46.59
N VAL A 399 -88.83 28.58 46.19
CA VAL A 399 -88.61 27.23 45.64
C VAL A 399 -88.96 27.22 44.14
N PRO A 400 -88.04 26.82 43.24
CA PRO A 400 -88.35 26.78 41.82
C PRO A 400 -89.38 25.69 41.49
N ASP A 401 -90.20 25.93 40.47
CA ASP A 401 -91.34 25.11 39.99
C ASP A 401 -91.03 23.61 39.79
N CYS A 402 -89.75 23.25 39.63
CA CYS A 402 -89.29 21.88 39.44
C CYS A 402 -89.26 21.05 40.73
N ASP A 403 -89.06 21.71 41.88
CA ASP A 403 -89.02 21.12 43.22
C ASP A 403 -90.25 21.49 44.07
N ASP A 404 -91.09 22.42 43.59
CA ASP A 404 -92.37 22.77 44.20
C ASP A 404 -93.54 21.88 43.70
N ASN A 405 -94.43 21.51 44.63
CA ASN A 405 -95.65 20.76 44.36
C ASN A 405 -96.92 21.64 44.29
N CYS A 406 -96.80 22.96 44.48
CA CYS A 406 -97.87 23.95 44.35
C CYS A 406 -97.42 25.24 43.62
N PRO A 407 -96.91 25.21 42.36
CA PRO A 407 -96.15 26.33 41.71
C PRO A 407 -96.96 27.57 41.30
N SER A 408 -97.89 28.02 42.14
CA SER A 408 -98.77 29.18 41.99
C SER A 408 -99.45 29.58 43.33
N ASP A 409 -98.91 29.14 44.47
CA ASP A 409 -99.39 29.39 45.84
C ASP A 409 -98.21 29.90 46.70
N GLU A 410 -98.00 31.22 46.72
CA GLU A 410 -96.92 31.95 47.42
C GLU A 410 -96.77 31.65 48.93
N PHE A 411 -97.64 30.82 49.50
CA PHE A 411 -97.65 30.40 50.90
C PHE A 411 -97.46 28.89 51.13
N LYS A 412 -97.39 28.06 50.07
CA LYS A 412 -97.29 26.60 50.20
C LYS A 412 -96.44 25.95 49.10
N ILE A 413 -95.30 25.39 49.48
CA ILE A 413 -94.51 24.47 48.62
C ILE A 413 -95.10 23.05 48.45
N ALA A 414 -96.28 22.79 49.04
CA ALA A 414 -96.91 21.47 49.06
C ALA A 414 -98.42 21.53 49.37
N PRO A 415 -99.27 20.66 48.77
CA PRO A 415 -100.71 20.73 48.96
C PRO A 415 -101.15 20.53 50.42
N GLY A 416 -101.93 21.49 50.93
CA GLY A 416 -102.57 21.43 52.25
C GLY A 416 -103.82 20.53 52.30
N ILE A 417 -104.63 20.66 53.35
CA ILE A 417 -105.88 19.90 53.54
C ILE A 417 -106.92 20.30 52.47
N CYS A 418 -106.96 21.58 52.13
CA CYS A 418 -107.76 22.17 51.05
C CYS A 418 -107.01 22.20 49.70
N GLY A 419 -105.79 21.64 49.62
CA GLY A 419 -104.91 21.71 48.44
C GLY A 419 -104.03 22.96 48.39
N CYS A 420 -103.62 23.35 47.17
CA CYS A 420 -102.95 24.62 46.87
C CYS A 420 -103.98 25.72 46.57
N GLY A 421 -103.66 26.98 46.84
CA GLY A 421 -104.46 28.16 46.52
C GLY A 421 -105.67 28.42 47.42
N LEU A 422 -105.80 27.66 48.52
CA LEU A 422 -106.83 27.82 49.54
C LEU A 422 -106.20 27.73 50.93
N GLU A 423 -106.43 28.74 51.78
CA GLU A 423 -106.00 28.69 53.18
C GLU A 423 -106.77 27.60 53.95
N ASP A 424 -106.06 26.83 54.78
CA ASP A 424 -106.61 25.73 55.57
C ASP A 424 -107.26 26.27 56.87
N PHE A 425 -108.22 27.20 56.73
CA PHE A 425 -108.96 27.79 57.85
C PHE A 425 -109.99 26.84 58.46
N ASP A 426 -110.22 27.00 59.77
CA ASP A 426 -111.28 26.39 60.59
C ASP A 426 -111.90 27.56 61.38
N THR A 427 -113.07 28.03 60.94
CA THR A 427 -113.65 29.32 61.35
C THR A 427 -114.30 29.28 62.73
N ASP A 428 -114.86 28.14 63.14
CA ASP A 428 -115.50 27.98 64.47
C ASP A 428 -114.67 27.17 65.47
N GLY A 429 -113.62 26.47 65.01
CA GLY A 429 -112.64 25.76 65.84
C GLY A 429 -113.07 24.35 66.23
N ASP A 430 -113.97 23.71 65.49
CA ASP A 430 -114.42 22.34 65.77
C ASP A 430 -113.43 21.25 65.32
N GLY A 431 -112.44 21.62 64.49
CA GLY A 431 -111.35 20.76 64.02
C GLY A 431 -111.50 20.28 62.58
N VAL A 432 -112.53 20.70 61.85
CA VAL A 432 -112.67 20.49 60.40
C VAL A 432 -112.44 21.81 59.66
N ALA A 433 -111.54 21.79 58.66
CA ALA A 433 -111.31 22.99 57.84
C ALA A 433 -112.56 23.37 57.04
N ASP A 434 -112.84 24.67 56.90
CA ASP A 434 -114.04 25.26 56.27
C ASP A 434 -114.35 24.68 54.87
N CYS A 435 -113.30 24.30 54.13
CA CYS A 435 -113.42 23.69 52.80
C CYS A 435 -114.01 22.26 52.79
N GLN A 436 -114.07 21.62 53.96
CA GLN A 436 -114.59 20.26 54.18
C GLN A 436 -115.73 20.22 55.22
N ASP A 437 -116.06 21.34 55.87
CA ASP A 437 -117.13 21.40 56.85
C ASP A 437 -118.52 21.71 56.25
N GLY A 438 -119.55 21.03 56.75
CA GLY A 438 -120.95 21.20 56.38
C GLY A 438 -121.69 22.32 57.12
N CYS A 439 -121.14 22.88 58.19
CA CYS A 439 -121.67 24.06 58.88
C CYS A 439 -120.54 24.99 59.42
N PRO A 440 -119.76 25.70 58.57
CA PRO A 440 -118.47 26.37 58.92
C PRO A 440 -118.50 27.54 59.94
N THR A 441 -119.50 27.59 60.81
CA THR A 441 -119.78 28.63 61.82
C THR A 441 -120.58 28.08 63.01
N ASP A 442 -120.77 26.76 63.13
CA ASP A 442 -121.47 26.07 64.23
C ASP A 442 -120.51 25.11 64.95
N PRO A 443 -119.80 25.56 66.02
CA PRO A 443 -118.75 24.79 66.71
C PRO A 443 -119.26 23.54 67.47
N LEU A 444 -120.52 23.15 67.25
CA LEU A 444 -121.16 21.95 67.80
C LEU A 444 -121.64 20.97 66.72
N LYS A 445 -121.56 21.31 65.43
CA LYS A 445 -122.06 20.48 64.33
C LYS A 445 -121.21 20.64 63.06
N THR A 446 -120.40 19.63 62.71
CA THR A 446 -119.78 19.53 61.37
C THR A 446 -120.77 19.26 60.22
N THR A 447 -122.08 19.13 60.50
CA THR A 447 -123.12 18.78 59.52
C THR A 447 -124.51 19.20 60.04
N ALA A 448 -125.33 19.80 59.19
CA ALA A 448 -126.62 20.38 59.57
C ALA A 448 -127.61 19.37 60.17
N GLY A 449 -128.18 19.71 61.34
CA GLY A 449 -129.23 18.94 62.03
C GLY A 449 -130.65 19.24 61.55
N ALA A 450 -131.66 18.83 62.33
CA ALA A 450 -133.07 18.90 61.92
C ALA A 450 -133.63 20.34 61.90
N CYS A 451 -133.32 21.15 62.92
CA CYS A 451 -133.50 22.61 62.94
C CYS A 451 -132.31 23.34 62.25
N GLY A 452 -131.40 22.63 61.55
CA GLY A 452 -130.24 23.19 60.83
C GLY A 452 -128.94 23.27 61.63
N CYS A 453 -128.03 24.14 61.20
CA CYS A 453 -126.87 24.59 61.97
C CYS A 453 -127.30 25.73 62.92
N ASN A 454 -126.56 25.95 64.01
CA ASN A 454 -126.76 27.00 65.02
C ASN A 454 -128.11 26.95 65.78
N GLN A 455 -128.75 25.77 65.85
CA GLN A 455 -129.92 25.48 66.69
C GLN A 455 -129.80 24.09 67.33
N ILE A 456 -130.31 23.95 68.56
CA ILE A 456 -130.39 22.64 69.23
C ILE A 456 -131.65 21.89 68.79
N ASP A 457 -131.48 20.61 68.46
CA ASP A 457 -132.57 19.73 68.07
C ASP A 457 -133.16 19.09 69.35
N TYR A 458 -134.27 19.64 69.88
CA TYR A 458 -134.92 19.15 71.10
C TYR A 458 -136.43 19.12 70.95
N ASP A 459 -137.07 18.12 71.56
CA ASP A 459 -138.50 17.82 71.49
C ASP A 459 -139.10 18.05 72.89
N PHE A 460 -140.08 18.96 73.01
CA PHE A 460 -140.54 19.50 74.29
C PHE A 460 -141.86 18.91 74.77
N ASP A 461 -142.73 18.43 73.88
CA ASP A 461 -143.95 17.70 74.22
C ASP A 461 -143.85 16.17 74.03
N TYR A 462 -142.71 15.70 73.52
CA TYR A 462 -142.33 14.30 73.29
C TYR A 462 -143.13 13.60 72.18
N ASP A 463 -143.53 14.32 71.12
CA ASP A 463 -144.22 13.74 69.95
C ASP A 463 -143.28 13.04 68.94
N GLY A 464 -141.97 13.27 69.03
CA GLY A 464 -140.93 12.74 68.15
C GLY A 464 -140.44 13.69 67.05
N ILE A 465 -140.89 14.95 67.05
CA ILE A 465 -140.44 16.03 66.16
C ILE A 465 -139.72 17.10 67.01
N ALA A 466 -138.64 17.70 66.49
CA ALA A 466 -137.94 18.76 67.21
C ALA A 466 -138.74 20.07 67.21
N ASP A 467 -139.04 20.60 68.40
CA ASP A 467 -139.78 21.83 68.64
C ASP A 467 -138.87 23.07 68.51
N CYS A 468 -138.77 23.64 67.31
CA CYS A 468 -137.92 24.80 67.10
C CYS A 468 -138.51 26.18 67.56
N ASP A 469 -139.67 26.28 68.28
CA ASP A 469 -140.27 27.57 68.80
C ASP A 469 -141.41 27.43 69.88
N PRO A 470 -141.44 28.12 71.06
CA PRO A 470 -142.44 27.88 72.15
C PRO A 470 -143.33 29.06 72.66
N ILE A 471 -144.69 28.97 72.57
CA ILE A 471 -145.66 29.96 73.18
C ILE A 471 -147.02 29.33 73.64
N TYR A 472 -147.55 29.70 74.82
CA TYR A 472 -148.95 29.42 75.28
C TYR A 472 -149.61 30.63 76.02
N PRO A 473 -150.92 30.95 75.80
CA PRO A 473 -151.65 32.01 76.54
C PRO A 473 -152.86 31.53 77.38
N CYS A 474 -153.13 32.20 78.51
CA CYS A 474 -154.34 32.02 79.35
C CYS A 474 -155.40 33.12 79.11
N GLN A 475 -156.69 32.82 79.34
CA GLN A 475 -157.81 33.78 79.17
C GLN A 475 -158.13 34.61 80.42
N LEU A 476 -158.73 35.79 80.20
CA LEU A 476 -159.14 36.76 81.22
C LEU A 476 -160.47 36.40 81.90
N ASP A 477 -160.59 36.88 83.15
CA ASP A 477 -161.79 36.95 83.99
C ASP A 477 -162.50 35.64 84.36
N GLY A 478 -162.11 35.02 85.48
CA GLY A 478 -163.17 34.60 86.41
C GLY A 478 -162.93 33.53 87.47
N ASP A 479 -161.88 32.70 87.46
CA ASP A 479 -161.46 31.90 88.64
C ASP A 479 -160.16 31.12 88.37
N CYS A 480 -159.14 31.28 89.24
CA CYS A 480 -157.91 30.49 89.20
C CYS A 480 -157.84 29.50 90.39
N PRO A 481 -157.93 28.18 90.17
CA PRO A 481 -157.54 27.20 91.16
C PRO A 481 -156.01 27.09 91.18
N ARG A 482 -155.38 27.44 92.32
CA ARG A 482 -153.93 27.29 92.51
C ARG A 482 -153.55 25.79 92.62
N PRO A 483 -152.49 25.33 91.94
CA PRO A 483 -151.76 24.14 92.35
C PRO A 483 -151.08 24.37 93.72
N ARG A 484 -150.77 23.28 94.42
CA ARG A 484 -150.41 23.30 95.85
C ARG A 484 -148.90 23.41 96.09
N GLU A 485 -148.58 23.71 97.33
CA GLU A 485 -147.24 23.75 97.92
C GLU A 485 -146.56 22.36 97.95
N GLU A 486 -145.28 22.34 98.35
CA GLU A 486 -144.44 21.17 98.69
C GLU A 486 -143.99 20.31 97.47
N ASP A 487 -142.73 19.99 97.19
CA ASP A 487 -141.38 20.34 97.72
C ASP A 487 -140.37 20.22 96.53
N ASP A 488 -139.09 20.65 96.52
CA ASP A 488 -138.18 21.25 97.51
C ASP A 488 -137.19 22.23 96.79
N TYR A 489 -136.23 22.80 97.52
CA TYR A 489 -134.95 23.39 97.06
C TYR A 489 -133.80 22.36 97.29
N PRO A 490 -132.58 22.43 96.68
CA PRO A 490 -131.72 23.62 96.62
C PRO A 490 -130.75 23.66 95.37
N PRO A 491 -129.53 24.29 95.35
CA PRO A 491 -129.41 25.75 95.08
C PRO A 491 -128.09 26.29 94.39
N TRP A 492 -128.02 27.63 94.27
CA TRP A 492 -126.84 28.56 94.19
C TRP A 492 -126.14 28.87 92.85
N VAL A 493 -126.15 30.17 92.51
CA VAL A 493 -125.07 30.89 91.81
C VAL A 493 -124.84 32.22 92.54
N CYS A 494 -123.60 32.59 92.88
CA CYS A 494 -123.21 33.97 93.24
C CYS A 494 -122.10 34.43 92.28
N LEU A 495 -122.27 35.59 91.65
CA LEU A 495 -121.30 36.15 90.68
C LEU A 495 -119.94 36.50 91.31
N GLN A 496 -118.90 36.48 90.47
CA GLN A 496 -117.49 36.38 90.85
C GLN A 496 -116.84 37.68 91.37
N GLU A 497 -117.50 38.83 91.21
CA GLU A 497 -116.91 40.17 91.46
C GLU A 497 -116.72 40.56 92.94
N PHE A 498 -117.14 39.73 93.90
CA PHE A 498 -117.05 40.07 95.34
C PHE A 498 -116.01 39.32 96.17
N CYS A 499 -115.30 38.33 95.63
CA CYS A 499 -114.32 37.55 96.40
C CYS A 499 -112.85 38.02 96.23
N THR A 500 -112.56 39.04 95.41
CA THR A 500 -111.19 39.53 95.07
C THR A 500 -110.48 40.33 96.17
N SER A 501 -111.05 40.44 97.38
CA SER A 501 -110.48 41.22 98.50
C SER A 501 -110.50 40.47 99.85
N VAL A 502 -110.62 39.14 99.82
CA VAL A 502 -110.66 38.29 101.03
C VAL A 502 -109.35 37.53 101.18
N ALA A 503 -108.69 37.68 102.33
CA ALA A 503 -107.43 36.99 102.63
C ALA A 503 -107.65 35.47 102.83
N PRO A 504 -106.68 34.61 102.43
CA PRO A 504 -106.78 33.15 102.60
C PRO A 504 -107.11 32.75 104.04
N GLY A 505 -108.03 31.79 104.20
CA GLY A 505 -108.45 31.30 105.52
C GLY A 505 -109.47 32.16 106.28
N SER A 506 -110.13 33.13 105.65
CA SER A 506 -111.14 33.98 106.30
C SER A 506 -112.51 33.99 105.59
N VAL A 507 -113.60 34.17 106.35
CA VAL A 507 -114.98 34.22 105.83
C VAL A 507 -115.59 35.61 106.10
N GLN A 508 -116.18 36.22 105.08
CA GLN A 508 -116.87 37.51 105.15
C GLN A 508 -118.34 37.36 104.69
N ARG A 509 -119.22 38.19 105.28
CA ARG A 509 -120.65 38.27 104.91
C ARG A 509 -120.99 39.68 104.44
N ARG A 510 -121.70 39.82 103.32
CA ARG A 510 -122.18 41.13 102.82
C ARG A 510 -123.68 41.08 102.54
N ARG A 511 -124.39 42.12 102.98
CA ARG A 511 -125.83 42.31 102.73
C ARG A 511 -126.02 43.09 101.43
N LEU A 512 -126.75 42.54 100.47
CA LEU A 512 -127.12 43.25 99.24
C LEU A 512 -128.13 44.37 99.55
N ARG A 513 -128.02 45.52 98.87
CA ARG A 513 -128.97 46.64 99.03
C ARG A 513 -130.27 46.37 98.26
N ARG A 514 -131.39 46.70 98.90
CA ARG A 514 -132.77 46.41 98.45
C ARG A 514 -133.25 47.30 97.29
N LEU A 515 -133.97 46.68 96.35
CA LEU A 515 -135.28 47.23 95.93
C LEU A 515 -136.36 46.79 96.95
N HIS A 516 -137.47 47.53 97.04
CA HIS A 516 -138.49 47.30 98.09
C HIS A 516 -139.26 45.97 97.89
N PHE A 517 -139.64 45.33 99.01
CA PHE A 517 -140.43 44.08 99.12
C PHE A 517 -139.72 42.73 98.86
N SER A 518 -138.66 42.41 99.62
CA SER A 518 -138.28 41.03 99.99
C SER A 518 -137.30 41.00 101.19
N PRO A 519 -137.21 39.90 101.97
CA PRO A 519 -136.23 39.76 103.07
C PRO A 519 -134.78 39.75 102.55
N PRO A 520 -133.78 40.11 103.39
CA PRO A 520 -132.39 40.28 102.93
C PRO A 520 -131.66 38.94 102.72
N ILE A 521 -131.15 38.72 101.50
CA ILE A 521 -130.25 37.62 101.14
C ILE A 521 -128.79 38.03 101.43
N TYR A 522 -127.96 37.05 101.81
CA TYR A 522 -126.52 37.18 102.05
C TYR A 522 -125.79 36.09 101.24
N CYS A 523 -124.82 36.44 100.37
CA CYS A 523 -123.84 35.48 99.84
C CYS A 523 -122.69 35.32 100.85
N TYR A 524 -122.07 34.14 100.86
CA TYR A 524 -120.82 33.84 101.57
C TYR A 524 -119.79 33.34 100.55
N CYS A 525 -118.60 33.96 100.46
CA CYS A 525 -117.48 33.39 99.71
C CYS A 525 -116.74 32.38 100.61
N TYR A 526 -116.52 31.16 100.11
CA TYR A 526 -115.60 30.18 100.67
C TYR A 526 -114.77 29.62 99.51
N ASN A 527 -113.45 29.59 99.66
CA ASN A 527 -112.52 29.25 98.57
C ASN A 527 -111.74 27.96 98.93
N PRO A 528 -112.19 26.78 98.46
CA PRO A 528 -111.50 25.53 98.69
C PRO A 528 -110.34 25.32 97.70
N GLU A 529 -109.15 25.13 98.27
CA GLU A 529 -107.98 24.50 97.63
C GLU A 529 -108.39 23.13 97.03
N LEU A 530 -107.79 22.58 95.97
CA LEU A 530 -106.35 22.31 95.79
C LEU A 530 -106.02 22.15 94.30
N LYS A 531 -105.00 22.88 93.82
CA LYS A 531 -104.18 22.42 92.68
C LYS A 531 -102.93 21.74 93.22
N LEU A 532 -102.73 20.46 92.90
CA LEU A 532 -101.39 19.87 92.89
C LEU A 532 -100.63 20.57 91.73
N GLY A 533 -99.55 21.31 91.89
CA GLY A 533 -98.54 21.31 92.95
C GLY A 533 -97.33 20.51 92.43
N ARG A 534 -96.16 21.09 92.16
CA ARG A 534 -95.50 22.22 92.83
C ARG A 534 -94.49 22.94 91.91
N MET A 535 -94.41 24.27 91.98
CA MET A 535 -93.32 25.11 91.44
C MET A 535 -92.28 25.40 92.55
N PRO A 536 -91.03 25.81 92.22
CA PRO A 536 -90.21 26.67 93.09
C PRO A 536 -90.58 28.15 92.81
N GLU A 537 -91.26 28.89 93.70
CA GLU A 537 -90.75 29.55 94.94
C GLU A 537 -89.66 30.62 94.64
N TYR A 538 -89.69 31.87 95.12
CA TYR A 538 -90.22 32.52 96.34
C TYR A 538 -90.84 33.91 95.99
N GLY A 539 -91.60 34.66 96.80
CA GLY A 539 -91.93 34.57 98.23
C GLY A 539 -91.66 35.91 98.93
N ALA A 540 -92.71 36.72 99.16
CA ALA A 540 -92.74 37.90 100.03
C ALA A 540 -94.21 38.26 100.38
#